data_AF-A0AAD6KF84-F1
#
_entry.id   AF-A0AAD6KF84-F1
#
_cell.length_a   1.000
_cell.length_b   1.000
_cell.length_c   1.000
_cell.angle_alpha   90.00
_cell.angle_beta   90.00
_cell.angle_gamma   90.00
#
_symmetry.space_group_name_H-M   'P 1'
#
loop_
_entity.id
_entity.type
_entity.pdbx_description
1 polymer ?
#
loop_
_entity_poly.entity_id
_entity_poly.type
_entity_poly.pdbx_seq_one_letter_code
_entity_poly.pdbx_strand_id
1 'polypeptide(L)'
;MGVTCSSGHVSFIDLPKEFFQMLVTVGPYLYRDTLLLHKVCRVLRGYYMSALELVDSGDGALNGELLIPGKRVHRLHLREARSRVEEALGACLLPSLQLVPANPAVGQEIWEVMNLLPYEVRYRLYGEWEKDDERNPVVLAARQTAKLDTRRILKRLAKENLKPLGRMVAKLAHANPMTVLRTIVHQIESYRDMISPVVDAFKYLTQLEYDILEHVVIERLAQGGRDKLKDDGLNLSDWLQSLASFWGHL
;
A
#
# COMPACT_ATOMS: atom_id res chain seq x y z
N MET A 1 -46.21 10.81 -13.66
CA MET A 1 -44.88 11.30 -13.27
C MET A 1 -44.85 11.39 -11.75
N GLY A 2 -44.18 10.45 -11.10
CA GLY A 2 -44.00 10.42 -9.65
C GLY A 2 -42.68 9.73 -9.38
N VAL A 3 -41.59 10.48 -9.45
CA VAL A 3 -40.27 9.99 -9.03
C VAL A 3 -40.27 10.04 -7.50
N THR A 4 -40.45 8.88 -6.88
CA THR A 4 -40.22 8.72 -5.45
C THR A 4 -38.72 8.86 -5.21
N CYS A 5 -38.31 10.04 -4.74
CA CYS A 5 -36.99 10.27 -4.19
C CYS A 5 -36.86 9.37 -2.95
N SER A 6 -36.11 8.27 -3.05
CA SER A 6 -35.76 7.49 -1.87
C SER A 6 -34.69 8.26 -1.10
N SER A 7 -35.12 8.94 -0.04
CA SER A 7 -34.21 9.49 0.97
C SER A 7 -33.59 8.31 1.72
N GLY A 8 -32.48 7.77 1.19
CA GLY A 8 -31.68 6.78 1.90
C GLY A 8 -31.18 7.40 3.20
N HIS A 9 -31.62 6.85 4.34
CA HIS A 9 -31.03 7.18 5.62
C HIS A 9 -29.54 6.82 5.57
N VAL A 10 -28.66 7.81 5.61
CA VAL A 10 -27.21 7.60 5.76
C VAL A 10 -26.99 7.05 7.17
N SER A 11 -26.75 5.74 7.29
CA SER A 11 -26.49 5.09 8.56
C SER A 11 -24.99 4.99 8.80
N PHE A 12 -24.53 5.59 9.89
CA PHE A 12 -23.16 5.38 10.36
C PHE A 12 -23.00 3.94 10.84
N ILE A 13 -21.96 3.26 10.38
CA ILE A 13 -21.57 1.97 10.94
C ILE A 13 -20.70 2.27 12.16
N ASP A 14 -21.18 1.98 13.35
CA ASP A 14 -20.34 2.04 14.56
C ASP A 14 -19.75 0.64 14.83
N LEU A 15 -18.42 0.57 14.86
CA LEU A 15 -17.71 -0.67 15.15
C LEU A 15 -17.23 -0.68 16.60
N PRO A 16 -17.47 -1.79 17.33
CA PRO A 16 -17.07 -1.92 18.73
C PRO A 16 -15.55 -1.78 18.88
N LYS A 17 -15.10 -1.18 19.99
CA LYS A 17 -13.66 -0.96 20.24
C LYS A 17 -12.91 -2.29 20.33
N GLU A 18 -13.58 -3.32 20.82
CA GLU A 18 -13.09 -4.68 20.95
C GLU A 18 -12.68 -5.27 19.59
N PHE A 19 -13.36 -4.88 18.50
CA PHE A 19 -12.97 -5.30 17.15
C PHE A 19 -11.54 -4.87 16.82
N PHE A 20 -11.22 -3.59 17.05
CA PHE A 20 -9.88 -3.06 16.80
C PHE A 20 -8.85 -3.62 17.78
N GLN A 21 -9.21 -3.77 19.06
CA GLN A 21 -8.34 -4.40 20.06
C GLN A 21 -7.97 -5.84 19.67
N MET A 22 -8.93 -6.59 19.13
CA MET A 22 -8.68 -7.94 18.62
C MET A 22 -7.72 -7.92 17.42
N LEU A 23 -7.89 -6.99 16.48
CA LEU A 23 -6.97 -6.87 15.33
C LEU A 23 -5.55 -6.56 15.77
N VAL A 24 -5.36 -5.62 16.71
CA VAL A 24 -4.05 -5.30 17.28
C VAL A 24 -3.44 -6.50 18.00
N THR A 25 -4.26 -7.25 18.74
CA THR A 25 -3.81 -8.45 19.48
C THR A 25 -3.41 -9.59 18.55
N VAL A 26 -4.17 -9.82 17.47
CA VAL A 26 -3.85 -10.82 16.45
C VAL A 26 -2.59 -10.41 15.67
N GLY A 27 -2.43 -9.12 15.41
CA GLY A 27 -1.29 -8.58 14.69
C GLY A 27 -1.06 -9.27 13.34
N PRO A 28 0.18 -9.68 13.00
CA PRO A 28 0.48 -10.30 11.72
C PRO A 28 -0.12 -11.69 11.53
N TYR A 29 -0.70 -12.31 12.57
CA TYR A 29 -1.14 -13.71 12.52
C TYR A 29 -2.50 -13.92 11.82
N LEU A 30 -3.16 -12.85 11.36
CA LEU A 30 -4.41 -12.94 10.61
C LEU A 30 -4.24 -13.67 9.26
N TYR A 31 -3.01 -13.76 8.73
CA TYR A 31 -2.68 -14.51 7.52
C TYR A 31 -3.15 -15.97 7.52
N ARG A 32 -3.33 -16.57 8.71
CA ARG A 32 -3.77 -17.96 8.88
C ARG A 32 -5.21 -18.19 8.45
N ASP A 33 -6.03 -17.14 8.43
CA ASP A 33 -7.40 -17.18 7.95
C ASP A 33 -7.61 -16.05 6.95
N THR A 34 -7.32 -16.34 5.68
CA THR A 34 -7.50 -15.38 4.61
C THR A 34 -8.96 -15.00 4.40
N LEU A 35 -9.92 -15.90 4.69
CA LEU A 35 -11.34 -15.58 4.59
C LEU A 35 -11.74 -14.52 5.61
N LEU A 36 -11.26 -14.64 6.86
CA LEU A 36 -11.45 -13.63 7.88
C LEU A 36 -10.79 -12.30 7.48
N LEU A 37 -9.57 -12.34 6.95
CA LEU A 37 -8.87 -11.14 6.44
C LEU A 37 -9.71 -10.39 5.39
N HIS A 38 -10.27 -11.10 4.41
CA HIS A 38 -11.15 -10.48 3.39
C HIS A 38 -12.37 -9.82 4.05
N LYS A 39 -13.02 -10.51 5.01
CA LYS A 39 -14.18 -9.95 5.72
C LYS A 39 -13.80 -8.71 6.53
N VAL A 40 -12.66 -8.74 7.21
CA VAL A 40 -12.14 -7.59 7.97
C VAL A 40 -11.92 -6.39 7.04
N CYS A 41 -11.30 -6.59 5.87
CA CYS A 41 -11.12 -5.51 4.89
C CYS A 41 -12.45 -4.90 4.45
N ARG A 42 -13.44 -5.73 4.12
CA ARG A 42 -14.79 -5.25 3.72
C ARG A 42 -15.50 -4.48 4.82
N VAL A 43 -15.40 -4.96 6.06
CA VAL A 43 -15.97 -4.29 7.24
C VAL A 43 -15.30 -2.94 7.47
N LEU A 44 -13.97 -2.87 7.43
CA LEU A 44 -13.20 -1.62 7.57
C LEU A 44 -13.52 -0.63 6.43
N ARG A 45 -13.64 -1.12 5.20
CA ARG A 45 -14.05 -0.33 4.04
C ARG A 45 -15.43 0.29 4.25
N GLY A 46 -16.42 -0.53 4.61
CA GLY A 46 -17.78 -0.05 4.89
C GLY A 46 -17.82 0.96 6.04
N TYR A 47 -17.10 0.66 7.12
CA TYR A 47 -16.93 1.56 8.27
C TYR A 47 -16.41 2.94 7.84
N TYR A 48 -15.30 2.98 7.11
CA TYR A 48 -14.68 4.22 6.69
C TYR A 48 -15.53 4.99 5.67
N MET A 49 -16.15 4.28 4.71
CA MET A 49 -17.07 4.90 3.74
C MET A 49 -18.28 5.53 4.43
N SER A 50 -18.87 4.86 5.42
CA SER A 50 -19.99 5.44 6.19
C SER A 50 -19.57 6.71 6.92
N ALA A 51 -18.32 6.81 7.38
CA ALA A 51 -17.78 8.01 8.00
C ALA A 51 -17.56 9.16 7.00
N LEU A 52 -17.18 8.84 5.76
CA LEU A 52 -17.04 9.82 4.68
C LEU A 52 -18.39 10.36 4.21
N GLU A 53 -19.37 9.47 3.99
CA GLU A 53 -20.73 9.85 3.57
C GLU A 53 -21.43 10.77 4.57
N LEU A 54 -21.16 10.62 5.87
CA LEU A 54 -21.67 11.52 6.90
C LEU A 54 -21.15 12.96 6.76
N VAL A 55 -19.90 13.13 6.32
CA VAL A 55 -19.29 14.45 6.14
C VAL A 55 -19.81 15.09 4.84
N ASP A 56 -19.85 14.32 3.74
CA ASP A 56 -20.32 14.80 2.44
C ASP A 56 -21.80 15.22 2.48
N SER A 57 -22.65 14.44 3.17
CA SER A 57 -24.07 14.78 3.36
C SER A 57 -24.26 16.08 4.15
N GLY A 58 -23.27 16.48 4.96
CA GLY A 58 -23.29 17.73 5.72
C GLY A 58 -22.83 18.97 4.92
N ASP A 59 -22.14 18.79 3.80
CA ASP A 59 -21.62 19.87 2.95
C ASP A 59 -22.56 20.20 1.77
N GLY A 60 -23.43 19.28 1.34
CA GLY A 60 -24.44 19.52 0.29
C GLY A 60 -25.65 20.36 0.73
N ALA A 61 -25.83 20.61 2.03
CA ALA A 61 -26.88 21.49 2.56
C ALA A 61 -26.38 22.96 2.56
N LEU A 62 -26.79 23.68 1.52
CA LEU A 62 -26.44 25.08 1.20
C LEU A 62 -26.38 26.03 2.41
N ASN A 63 -25.34 26.87 2.41
CA ASN A 63 -25.28 28.25 2.88
C ASN A 63 -25.92 28.56 4.25
N GLY A 64 -25.10 28.50 5.29
CA GLY A 64 -25.41 29.05 6.60
C GLY A 64 -24.16 29.09 7.46
N GLU A 65 -23.46 30.22 7.42
CA GLU A 65 -22.46 30.59 8.42
C GLU A 65 -23.10 30.56 9.80
N LEU A 66 -22.95 29.45 10.53
CA LEU A 66 -23.03 29.40 12.00
C LEU A 66 -22.50 28.04 12.46
N LEU A 67 -21.79 28.05 13.57
CA LEU A 67 -21.06 26.94 14.16
C LEU A 67 -22.00 25.82 14.65
N ILE A 68 -22.51 24.97 13.76
CA ILE A 68 -23.40 23.87 14.17
C ILE A 68 -22.56 22.74 14.81
N PRO A 69 -22.84 22.34 16.07
CA PRO A 69 -22.14 21.25 16.78
C PRO A 69 -22.05 19.95 15.96
N GLY A 70 -23.06 19.64 15.15
CA GLY A 70 -23.10 18.45 14.28
C GLY A 70 -21.95 18.36 13.28
N LYS A 71 -21.54 19.46 12.63
CA LYS A 71 -20.41 19.46 11.68
C LYS A 71 -19.08 19.12 12.37
N ARG A 72 -18.90 19.55 13.62
CA ARG A 72 -17.72 19.18 14.43
C ARG A 72 -17.73 17.69 14.81
N VAL A 73 -18.91 17.16 15.12
CA VAL A 73 -19.09 15.74 15.47
C VAL A 73 -18.82 14.83 14.27
N HIS A 74 -19.33 15.13 13.08
CA HIS A 74 -19.05 14.33 11.87
C HIS A 74 -17.55 14.31 11.52
N ARG A 75 -16.87 15.46 11.60
CA ARG A 75 -15.41 15.53 11.39
C ARG A 75 -14.63 14.75 12.45
N LEU A 76 -15.12 14.71 13.68
CA LEU A 76 -14.52 13.91 14.75
C LEU A 76 -14.66 12.41 14.46
N HIS A 77 -15.84 11.95 14.05
CA HIS A 77 -16.07 10.56 13.64
C HIS A 77 -15.19 10.14 12.47
N LEU A 78 -15.05 10.99 11.43
CA LEU A 78 -14.16 10.69 10.31
C LEU A 78 -12.70 10.58 10.77
N ARG A 79 -12.24 11.49 11.64
CA ARG A 79 -10.88 11.45 12.18
C ARG A 79 -10.63 10.19 13.01
N GLU A 80 -11.59 9.81 13.84
CA GLU A 80 -11.53 8.58 14.64
C GLU A 80 -11.54 7.33 13.75
N ALA A 81 -12.46 7.27 12.78
CA ALA A 81 -12.55 6.16 11.84
C ALA A 81 -11.25 5.99 11.05
N ARG A 82 -10.70 7.10 10.56
CA ARG A 82 -9.40 7.14 9.90
C ARG A 82 -8.30 6.59 10.81
N SER A 83 -8.19 7.08 12.05
CA SER A 83 -7.17 6.62 13.00
C SER A 83 -7.27 5.12 13.27
N ARG A 84 -8.48 4.59 13.43
CA ARG A 84 -8.71 3.16 13.70
C ARG A 84 -8.41 2.28 12.48
N VAL A 85 -8.73 2.77 11.27
CA VAL A 85 -8.41 2.07 10.01
C VAL A 85 -6.90 2.06 9.77
N GLU A 86 -6.21 3.18 10.00
CA GLU A 86 -4.74 3.26 9.94
C GLU A 86 -4.08 2.26 10.90
N GLU A 87 -4.54 2.19 12.15
CA GLU A 87 -4.04 1.23 13.14
C GLU A 87 -4.29 -0.22 12.72
N ALA A 88 -5.49 -0.54 12.23
CA ALA A 88 -5.80 -1.88 11.74
C ALA A 88 -4.94 -2.29 10.53
N LEU A 89 -4.66 -1.35 9.61
CA LEU A 89 -3.79 -1.58 8.47
C LEU A 89 -2.35 -1.85 8.91
N GLY A 90 -1.79 -0.97 9.74
CA GLY A 90 -0.39 -1.02 10.18
C GLY A 90 -0.10 -2.17 11.15
N ALA A 91 -0.97 -2.39 12.14
CA ALA A 91 -0.72 -3.40 13.17
C ALA A 91 -1.07 -4.83 12.71
N CYS A 92 -1.99 -4.99 11.76
CA CYS A 92 -2.57 -6.29 11.43
C CYS A 92 -2.50 -6.63 9.94
N LEU A 93 -3.14 -5.85 9.06
CA LEU A 93 -3.36 -6.26 7.66
C LEU A 93 -2.09 -6.29 6.82
N LEU A 94 -1.28 -5.22 6.85
CA LEU A 94 -0.04 -5.14 6.07
C LEU A 94 1.02 -6.13 6.57
N PRO A 95 1.24 -6.30 7.89
CA PRO A 95 2.11 -7.36 8.39
C PRO A 95 1.62 -8.76 8.03
N SER A 96 0.30 -9.00 8.06
CA SER A 96 -0.28 -10.30 7.68
C SER A 96 -0.06 -10.63 6.21
N LEU A 97 -0.17 -9.65 5.31
CA LEU A 97 0.06 -9.83 3.86
C LEU A 97 1.42 -10.50 3.59
N GLN A 98 2.47 -10.10 4.33
CA GLN A 98 3.84 -10.62 4.19
C GLN A 98 3.97 -12.11 4.50
N LEU A 99 3.04 -12.66 5.26
CA LEU A 99 3.00 -14.07 5.66
C LEU A 99 2.01 -14.89 4.82
N VAL A 100 1.15 -14.24 4.03
CA VAL A 100 0.23 -14.92 3.11
C VAL A 100 1.04 -15.45 1.90
N PRO A 101 0.91 -16.74 1.54
CA PRO A 101 1.44 -17.23 0.27
C PRO A 101 0.85 -16.44 -0.90
N ALA A 102 1.65 -16.15 -1.93
CA ALA A 102 1.27 -15.31 -3.07
C ALA A 102 -0.23 -15.38 -3.45
N ASN A 103 -1.00 -14.39 -3.01
CA ASN A 103 -2.45 -14.32 -3.20
C ASN A 103 -2.88 -12.88 -3.56
N PRO A 104 -2.97 -12.56 -4.86
CA PRO A 104 -3.34 -11.22 -5.32
C PRO A 104 -4.69 -10.73 -4.82
N ALA A 105 -5.64 -11.64 -4.55
CA ALA A 105 -6.97 -11.27 -4.08
C ALA A 105 -6.94 -10.63 -2.69
N VAL A 106 -6.05 -11.10 -1.81
CA VAL A 106 -5.82 -10.48 -0.50
C VAL A 106 -5.28 -9.07 -0.66
N GLY A 107 -4.28 -8.88 -1.54
CA GLY A 107 -3.74 -7.56 -1.86
C GLY A 107 -4.80 -6.61 -2.41
N GLN A 108 -5.71 -7.10 -3.26
CA GLN A 108 -6.83 -6.31 -3.77
C GLN A 108 -7.78 -5.85 -2.66
N GLU A 109 -8.18 -6.72 -1.74
CA GLU A 109 -9.10 -6.31 -0.64
C GLU A 109 -8.43 -5.30 0.32
N ILE A 110 -7.12 -5.44 0.57
CA ILE A 110 -6.36 -4.42 1.33
C ILE A 110 -6.33 -3.10 0.55
N TRP A 111 -6.13 -3.15 -0.76
CA TRP A 111 -6.16 -1.96 -1.62
C TRP A 111 -7.51 -1.24 -1.58
N GLU A 112 -8.62 -1.96 -1.56
CA GLU A 112 -9.97 -1.38 -1.47
C GLU A 112 -10.23 -0.61 -0.15
N VAL A 113 -9.40 -0.82 0.88
CA VAL A 113 -9.39 0.00 2.10
C VAL A 113 -8.39 1.14 1.97
N MET A 114 -7.17 0.84 1.51
CA MET A 114 -6.09 1.81 1.35
C MET A 114 -6.45 2.95 0.40
N ASN A 115 -7.10 2.65 -0.73
CA ASN A 115 -7.42 3.62 -1.78
C ASN A 115 -8.39 4.73 -1.32
N LEU A 116 -9.07 4.53 -0.20
CA LEU A 116 -9.96 5.51 0.43
C LEU A 116 -9.18 6.56 1.23
N LEU A 117 -7.95 6.24 1.63
CA LEU A 117 -7.09 7.13 2.40
C LEU A 117 -6.37 8.12 1.48
N PRO A 118 -6.18 9.39 1.90
CA PRO A 118 -5.30 10.32 1.20
C PRO A 118 -3.88 9.75 1.05
N TYR A 119 -3.19 10.08 -0.05
CA TYR A 119 -1.90 9.45 -0.38
C TYR A 119 -0.84 9.74 0.70
N GLU A 120 -0.88 10.88 1.37
CA GLU A 120 0.02 11.24 2.46
C GLU A 120 -0.08 10.22 3.61
N VAL A 121 -1.28 9.69 3.84
CA VAL A 121 -1.54 8.67 4.84
C VAL A 121 -0.99 7.33 4.41
N ARG A 122 -1.27 6.93 3.16
CA ARG A 122 -0.78 5.68 2.60
C ARG A 122 0.74 5.62 2.66
N TYR A 123 1.41 6.70 2.27
CA TYR A 123 2.86 6.76 2.22
C TYR A 123 3.50 6.83 3.60
N ARG A 124 2.82 7.46 4.58
CA ARG A 124 3.24 7.36 5.98
C ARG A 124 3.14 5.91 6.48
N LEU A 125 2.02 5.23 6.21
CA LEU A 125 1.85 3.82 6.59
C LEU A 125 2.93 2.94 5.95
N TYR A 126 3.29 3.16 4.69
CA TYR A 126 4.38 2.45 4.03
C TYR A 126 5.74 2.68 4.68
N GLY A 127 6.03 3.91 5.13
CA GLY A 127 7.26 4.22 5.87
C GLY A 127 7.29 3.65 7.30
N GLU A 128 6.14 3.52 7.95
CA GLU A 128 6.01 2.92 9.29
C GLU A 128 6.09 1.38 9.23
N TRP A 129 5.45 0.77 8.24
CA TRP A 129 5.43 -0.67 7.97
C TRP A 129 6.84 -1.27 8.01
N GLU A 130 7.83 -0.59 7.41
CA GLU A 130 9.20 -1.10 7.38
C GLU A 130 9.85 -1.23 8.76
N LYS A 131 9.58 -0.29 9.68
CA LYS A 131 10.21 -0.18 11.01
C LYS A 131 9.61 -1.16 12.02
N ASP A 132 8.30 -1.36 11.97
CA ASP A 132 7.61 -2.19 12.96
C ASP A 132 7.82 -3.68 12.76
N ASP A 133 8.00 -4.10 11.50
CA ASP A 133 8.30 -5.49 11.13
C ASP A 133 9.59 -6.04 11.73
N GLU A 134 10.58 -5.20 12.04
CA GLU A 134 11.84 -5.65 12.67
C GLU A 134 11.61 -6.27 14.05
N ARG A 135 10.47 -5.97 14.68
CA ARG A 135 10.09 -6.48 16.00
C ARG A 135 9.49 -7.88 15.94
N ASN A 136 9.01 -8.34 14.78
CA ASN A 136 8.43 -9.68 14.64
C ASN A 136 9.38 -10.61 13.87
N PRO A 137 9.94 -11.66 14.51
CA PRO A 137 10.93 -12.53 13.87
C PRO A 137 10.39 -13.32 12.68
N VAL A 138 9.09 -13.64 12.65
CA VAL A 138 8.45 -14.38 11.56
C VAL A 138 8.33 -13.49 10.32
N VAL A 139 7.87 -12.26 10.51
CA VAL A 139 7.76 -11.26 9.44
C VAL A 139 9.15 -10.91 8.90
N LEU A 140 10.13 -10.69 9.80
CA LEU A 140 11.52 -10.46 9.42
C LEU A 140 12.09 -11.60 8.56
N ALA A 141 11.86 -12.86 8.96
CA ALA A 141 12.30 -14.03 8.19
C ALA A 141 11.64 -14.10 6.79
N ALA A 142 10.34 -13.80 6.70
CA ALA A 142 9.62 -13.74 5.42
C ALA A 142 10.22 -12.68 4.50
N ARG A 143 10.53 -11.49 5.03
CA ARG A 143 11.18 -10.40 4.28
C ARG A 143 12.56 -10.78 3.77
N GLN A 144 13.41 -11.38 4.62
CA GLN A 144 14.74 -11.81 4.19
C GLN A 144 14.65 -12.88 3.10
N THR A 145 13.71 -13.81 3.22
CA THR A 145 13.45 -14.84 2.21
C THR A 145 13.02 -14.20 0.89
N ALA A 146 12.03 -13.31 0.91
CA ALA A 146 11.55 -12.59 -0.27
C ALA A 146 12.69 -11.82 -0.95
N LYS A 147 13.51 -11.09 -0.18
CA LYS A 147 14.67 -10.35 -0.70
C LYS A 147 15.69 -11.25 -1.40
N LEU A 148 16.02 -12.40 -0.81
CA LEU A 148 16.96 -13.36 -1.40
C LEU A 148 16.41 -13.97 -2.68
N ASP A 149 15.14 -14.38 -2.68
CA ASP A 149 14.51 -15.00 -3.84
C ASP A 149 14.30 -14.01 -4.98
N THR A 150 13.94 -12.75 -4.69
CA THR A 150 13.90 -11.68 -5.68
C THR A 150 15.26 -11.52 -6.35
N ARG A 151 16.35 -11.41 -5.57
CA ARG A 151 17.71 -11.29 -6.12
C ARG A 151 18.08 -12.49 -7.00
N ARG A 152 17.71 -13.71 -6.61
CA ARG A 152 17.97 -14.92 -7.40
C ARG A 152 17.25 -14.92 -8.75
N ILE A 153 15.99 -14.48 -8.77
CA ILE A 153 15.20 -14.40 -10.01
C ILE A 153 15.76 -13.29 -10.91
N LEU A 154 16.03 -12.11 -10.35
CA LEU A 154 16.54 -10.96 -11.09
C LEU A 154 17.86 -11.23 -11.80
N LYS A 155 18.78 -12.01 -11.21
CA LYS A 155 20.04 -12.44 -11.85
C LYS A 155 19.85 -13.21 -13.16
N ARG A 156 18.66 -13.75 -13.40
CA ARG A 156 18.34 -14.57 -14.57
C ARG A 156 17.28 -13.92 -15.45
N LEU A 157 16.69 -12.80 -15.04
CA LEU A 157 15.56 -12.19 -15.72
C LEU A 157 16.02 -11.55 -17.02
N ALA A 158 15.54 -12.10 -18.14
CA ALA A 158 15.88 -11.66 -19.49
C ALA A 158 14.68 -11.84 -20.43
N LYS A 159 14.76 -11.30 -21.65
CA LYS A 159 13.65 -11.29 -22.61
C LYS A 159 13.14 -12.69 -22.95
N GLU A 160 14.05 -13.65 -23.08
CA GLU A 160 13.78 -15.04 -23.43
C GLU A 160 13.03 -15.83 -22.35
N ASN A 161 13.14 -15.44 -21.08
CA ASN A 161 12.52 -16.11 -19.94
C ASN A 161 11.58 -15.20 -19.12
N LEU A 162 11.21 -14.07 -19.71
CA LEU A 162 10.38 -13.04 -19.12
C LEU A 162 9.03 -13.57 -18.60
N LYS A 163 8.33 -14.40 -19.37
CA LYS A 163 7.01 -14.93 -18.96
C LYS A 163 7.09 -15.79 -17.69
N PRO A 164 7.94 -16.85 -17.60
CA PRO A 164 8.03 -17.62 -16.38
C PRO A 164 8.63 -16.82 -15.21
N LEU A 165 9.75 -16.11 -15.41
CA LEU A 165 10.43 -15.41 -14.32
C LEU A 165 9.68 -14.15 -13.88
N GLY A 166 9.10 -13.39 -14.80
CA GLY A 166 8.27 -12.23 -14.48
C GLY A 166 7.04 -12.60 -13.64
N ARG A 167 6.40 -13.74 -13.90
CA ARG A 167 5.33 -14.26 -13.03
C ARG A 167 5.84 -14.68 -11.66
N MET A 168 7.07 -15.17 -11.55
CA MET A 168 7.68 -15.47 -10.24
C MET A 168 7.99 -14.19 -9.46
N VAL A 169 8.48 -13.14 -10.13
CA VAL A 169 8.65 -11.81 -9.52
C VAL A 169 7.31 -11.29 -9.00
N ALA A 170 6.27 -11.34 -9.81
CA ALA A 170 4.93 -10.91 -9.42
C ALA A 170 4.40 -11.70 -8.21
N LYS A 171 4.56 -13.02 -8.19
CA LYS A 171 4.19 -13.84 -7.03
C LYS A 171 4.89 -13.41 -5.74
N LEU A 172 6.18 -13.07 -5.82
CA LEU A 172 6.90 -12.55 -4.65
C LEU A 172 6.36 -11.17 -4.25
N ALA A 173 6.12 -10.28 -5.21
CA ALA A 173 5.55 -8.96 -4.96
C ALA A 173 4.16 -9.06 -4.31
N HIS A 174 3.31 -9.99 -4.74
CA HIS A 174 1.95 -10.16 -4.20
C HIS A 174 1.97 -10.58 -2.73
N ALA A 175 3.04 -11.24 -2.27
CA ALA A 175 3.21 -11.60 -0.87
C ALA A 175 3.95 -10.50 -0.10
N ASN A 176 5.05 -9.97 -0.63
CA ASN A 176 5.96 -9.07 0.09
C ASN A 176 6.28 -7.82 -0.75
N PRO A 177 5.28 -6.96 -1.08
CA PRO A 177 5.40 -5.95 -2.13
C PRO A 177 6.50 -4.92 -1.81
N MET A 178 6.51 -4.38 -0.59
CA MET A 178 7.50 -3.40 -0.15
C MET A 178 8.94 -3.91 -0.32
N THR A 179 9.24 -5.08 0.26
CA THR A 179 10.61 -5.64 0.23
C THR A 179 11.05 -6.00 -1.19
N VAL A 180 10.14 -6.57 -1.99
CA VAL A 180 10.43 -7.03 -3.35
C VAL A 180 10.66 -5.84 -4.28
N LEU A 181 9.76 -4.86 -4.28
CA LEU A 181 9.85 -3.67 -5.14
C LEU A 181 11.06 -2.81 -4.78
N ARG A 182 11.32 -2.60 -3.48
CA ARG A 182 12.56 -1.94 -3.01
C ARG A 182 13.80 -2.67 -3.54
N THR A 183 13.84 -3.99 -3.44
CA THR A 183 14.98 -4.78 -3.93
C THR A 183 15.17 -4.65 -5.44
N ILE A 184 14.08 -4.64 -6.20
CA ILE A 184 14.10 -4.47 -7.66
C ILE A 184 14.61 -3.08 -8.05
N VAL A 185 14.08 -2.02 -7.43
CA VAL A 185 14.52 -0.65 -7.70
C VAL A 185 16.01 -0.47 -7.38
N HIS A 186 16.52 -1.05 -6.28
CA HIS A 186 17.95 -1.03 -5.98
C HIS A 186 18.81 -1.72 -7.05
N GLN A 187 18.32 -2.80 -7.68
CA GLN A 187 19.04 -3.43 -8.78
C GLN A 187 19.03 -2.55 -10.03
N ILE A 188 17.89 -1.93 -10.35
CA ILE A 188 17.77 -1.01 -11.50
C ILE A 188 18.71 0.19 -11.37
N GLU A 189 18.86 0.76 -10.18
CA GLU A 189 19.80 1.86 -9.93
C GLU A 189 21.25 1.49 -10.29
N SER A 190 21.61 0.22 -10.16
CA SER A 190 22.96 -0.30 -10.44
C SER A 190 23.12 -0.85 -11.86
N TYR A 191 22.03 -1.33 -12.48
CA TYR A 191 22.04 -2.09 -13.72
C TYR A 191 20.92 -1.62 -14.66
N ARG A 192 21.25 -0.68 -15.55
CA ARG A 192 20.30 -0.05 -16.47
C ARG A 192 19.70 -1.02 -17.50
N ASP A 193 20.45 -2.05 -17.88
CA ASP A 193 20.03 -3.13 -18.79
C ASP A 193 18.87 -3.96 -18.22
N MET A 194 18.68 -3.96 -16.90
CA MET A 194 17.55 -4.62 -16.25
C MET A 194 16.22 -3.87 -16.40
N ILE A 195 16.21 -2.60 -16.85
CA ILE A 195 14.99 -1.78 -16.90
C ILE A 195 13.91 -2.43 -17.77
N SER A 196 14.20 -2.68 -19.05
CA SER A 196 13.21 -3.25 -19.97
C SER A 196 12.61 -4.59 -19.49
N PRO A 197 13.40 -5.61 -19.12
CA PRO A 197 12.82 -6.88 -18.67
C PRO A 197 12.07 -6.75 -17.33
N VAL A 198 12.44 -5.82 -16.45
CA VAL A 198 11.71 -5.56 -15.20
C VAL A 198 10.36 -4.88 -15.48
N VAL A 199 10.35 -3.81 -16.27
CA VAL A 199 9.11 -3.12 -16.66
C VAL A 199 8.14 -4.07 -17.36
N ASP A 200 8.64 -4.92 -18.26
CA ASP A 200 7.83 -5.94 -18.92
C ASP A 200 7.24 -6.99 -17.95
N ALA A 201 7.92 -7.25 -16.84
CA ALA A 201 7.42 -8.13 -15.77
C ALA A 201 6.38 -7.44 -14.89
N PHE A 202 6.41 -6.10 -14.79
CA PHE A 202 5.51 -5.33 -13.92
C PHE A 202 4.06 -5.31 -14.41
N LYS A 203 3.78 -5.70 -15.66
CA LYS A 203 2.40 -5.92 -16.14
C LYS A 203 1.58 -6.93 -15.33
N TYR A 204 2.24 -7.74 -14.50
CA TYR A 204 1.59 -8.71 -13.61
C TYR A 204 1.31 -8.14 -12.20
N LEU A 205 1.71 -6.90 -11.91
CA LEU A 205 1.45 -6.24 -10.64
C LEU A 205 -0.01 -5.72 -10.56
N THR A 206 -0.46 -5.57 -9.33
CA THR A 206 -1.74 -5.02 -8.89
C THR A 206 -1.61 -3.54 -8.53
N GLN A 207 -2.74 -2.87 -8.31
CA GLN A 207 -2.74 -1.44 -7.98
C GLN A 207 -2.01 -1.13 -6.66
N LEU A 208 -2.11 -2.01 -5.66
CA LEU A 208 -1.39 -1.88 -4.39
C LEU A 208 0.13 -1.85 -4.62
N GLU A 209 0.63 -2.71 -5.49
CA GLU A 209 2.05 -2.79 -5.80
C GLU A 209 2.53 -1.58 -6.58
N TYR A 210 1.71 -1.01 -7.47
CA TYR A 210 2.05 0.24 -8.15
C TYR A 210 2.10 1.44 -7.19
N ASP A 211 1.16 1.56 -6.24
CA ASP A 211 1.19 2.63 -5.22
C ASP A 211 2.42 2.51 -4.30
N ILE A 212 2.79 1.27 -3.94
CA ILE A 212 4.02 0.99 -3.17
C ILE A 212 5.27 1.27 -4.01
N LEU A 213 5.27 0.93 -5.31
CA LEU A 213 6.40 1.20 -6.21
C LEU A 213 6.66 2.71 -6.32
N GLU A 214 5.60 3.51 -6.45
CA GLU A 214 5.69 4.96 -6.46
C GLU A 214 6.31 5.50 -5.17
N HIS A 215 5.81 5.04 -4.02
CA HIS A 215 6.39 5.38 -2.72
C HIS A 215 7.89 5.04 -2.65
N VAL A 216 8.28 3.83 -3.08
CA VAL A 216 9.68 3.40 -3.11
C VAL A 216 10.53 4.32 -3.98
N VAL A 217 10.08 4.67 -5.19
CA VAL A 217 10.84 5.54 -6.09
C VAL A 217 11.01 6.95 -5.51
N ILE A 218 9.94 7.52 -4.92
CA ILE A 218 10.01 8.81 -4.22
C ILE A 218 11.02 8.75 -3.08
N GLU A 219 11.01 7.68 -2.28
CA GLU A 219 11.97 7.49 -1.20
C GLU A 219 13.42 7.43 -1.71
N ARG A 220 13.67 6.71 -2.82
CA ARG A 220 15.00 6.66 -3.46
C ARG A 220 15.48 8.02 -3.95
N LEU A 221 14.58 8.83 -4.51
CA LEU A 221 14.86 10.19 -4.99
C LEU A 221 15.11 11.17 -3.85
N ALA A 222 14.39 11.01 -2.74
CA ALA A 222 14.50 11.85 -1.55
C ALA A 222 15.66 11.45 -0.61
N GLN A 223 16.29 10.29 -0.83
CA GLN A 223 17.37 9.81 0.02
C GLN A 223 18.56 10.78 0.01
N GLY A 224 18.85 11.36 1.18
CA GLY A 224 20.01 12.22 1.39
C GLY A 224 21.35 11.49 1.30
N GLY A 225 22.43 12.23 1.09
CA GLY A 225 23.79 11.70 1.02
C GLY A 225 24.15 11.00 -0.29
N ARG A 226 23.33 11.20 -1.34
CA ARG A 226 23.60 10.69 -2.69
C ARG A 226 23.85 11.86 -3.63
N ASP A 227 25.06 11.95 -4.16
CA ASP A 227 25.37 12.99 -5.13
C ASP A 227 24.57 12.80 -6.43
N LYS A 228 23.98 13.90 -6.88
CA LYS A 228 23.18 13.95 -8.11
C LYS A 228 24.04 14.18 -9.36
N LEU A 229 25.26 14.65 -9.15
CA LEU A 229 26.29 14.83 -10.17
C LEU A 229 27.41 13.82 -9.91
N LYS A 230 28.14 13.47 -10.97
CA LYS A 230 29.42 12.78 -10.86
C LYS A 230 30.49 13.74 -10.34
N ASP A 231 31.65 13.19 -10.00
CA ASP A 231 32.81 13.96 -9.52
C ASP A 231 33.30 15.02 -10.52
N ASP A 232 32.93 14.89 -11.80
CA ASP A 232 33.21 15.87 -12.85
C ASP A 232 32.34 17.14 -12.75
N GLY A 233 31.30 17.15 -11.92
CA GLY A 233 30.38 18.28 -11.72
C GLY A 233 29.48 18.61 -12.92
N LEU A 234 29.54 17.81 -14.00
CA LEU A 234 28.84 18.08 -15.25
C LEU A 234 27.80 16.99 -15.57
N ASN A 235 28.14 15.73 -15.34
CA ASN A 235 27.29 14.61 -15.67
C ASN A 235 26.41 14.21 -14.49
N LEU A 236 25.15 13.84 -14.77
CA LEU A 236 24.27 13.27 -13.76
C LEU A 236 24.83 11.93 -13.26
N SER A 237 24.60 11.62 -11.98
CA SER A 237 24.98 10.33 -11.42
C SER A 237 24.22 9.17 -12.08
N ASP A 238 24.89 8.03 -12.22
CA ASP A 238 24.35 6.89 -12.99
C ASP A 238 23.07 6.33 -12.36
N TRP A 239 22.98 6.33 -11.02
CA TRP A 239 21.78 5.89 -10.32
C TRP A 239 20.56 6.76 -10.64
N LEU A 240 20.76 8.08 -10.75
CA LEU A 240 19.69 9.04 -11.01
C LEU A 240 19.22 8.92 -12.46
N GLN A 241 20.16 8.76 -13.39
CA GLN A 241 19.84 8.50 -14.80
C GLN A 241 19.09 7.17 -14.98
N SER A 242 19.52 6.09 -14.29
CA SER A 242 18.86 4.79 -14.34
C SER A 242 17.44 4.87 -13.75
N LEU A 243 17.26 5.55 -12.61
CA LEU A 243 15.96 5.69 -11.98
C LEU A 243 15.00 6.55 -12.82
N ALA A 244 15.48 7.65 -13.39
CA ALA A 244 14.69 8.48 -14.30
C ALA A 244 14.32 7.73 -15.59
N SER A 245 15.27 6.98 -16.16
CA SER A 245 15.02 6.11 -17.31
C SER A 245 13.97 5.05 -16.97
N PHE A 246 14.07 4.43 -15.80
CA PHE A 246 13.11 3.42 -15.35
C PHE A 246 11.70 3.97 -15.22
N TRP A 247 11.53 5.10 -14.51
CA TRP A 247 10.22 5.72 -14.33
C TRP A 247 9.61 6.19 -15.65
N GLY A 248 10.43 6.66 -16.60
CA GLY A 248 9.96 7.04 -17.93
C GLY A 248 9.56 5.89 -18.85
N HIS A 249 9.97 4.64 -18.54
CA HIS A 249 9.56 3.45 -19.31
C HIS A 249 8.31 2.77 -18.76
N LEU A 250 7.98 3.01 -17.48
CA LEU A 250 6.85 2.40 -16.79
C LEU A 250 5.53 3.02 -17.26
#